data_AF-A0A6V7KY07-F1
#
_entry.id   AF-A0A6V7KY07-F1
#
_cell.length_a   1.000
_cell.length_b   1.000
_cell.length_c   1.000
_cell.angle_alpha   90.00
_cell.angle_beta   90.00
_cell.angle_gamma   90.00
#
_symmetry.space_group_name_H-M   'P 1'
#
loop_
_entity.id
_entity.type
_entity.pdbx_description
1 polymer ?
#
loop_
_entity_poly.entity_id
_entity_poly.type
_entity_poly.pdbx_seq_one_letter_code
_entity_poly.pdbx_strand_id
1 'polypeptide(L)'
;KPGPATISYEPKRVVKGNPLNITCSVIDPGRPRIAGYKWLREEHPLTNQERAVLNIESANLRTRTNFTCMAYNEAGDGDPATTFIDVS
;
A
#
# COMPACT_ATOMS: atom_id res chain seq x y z
N LYS A 1 1.83 18.80 -0.95
CA LYS A 1 1.86 17.35 -0.64
C LYS A 1 1.30 16.55 -1.81
N PRO A 2 1.57 15.24 -1.96
CA PRO A 2 0.95 14.41 -3.00
C PRO A 2 -0.57 14.34 -2.85
N GLY A 3 -1.27 14.05 -3.93
CA GLY A 3 -2.72 13.86 -3.93
C GLY A 3 -3.16 12.53 -3.27
N PRO A 4 -4.47 12.22 -3.33
CA PRO A 4 -5.02 11.00 -2.75
C PRO A 4 -4.43 9.72 -3.38
N ALA A 5 -4.18 8.74 -2.53
CA ALA A 5 -3.78 7.40 -2.96
C ALA A 5 -4.96 6.55 -3.44
N THR A 6 -4.63 5.50 -4.18
CA THR A 6 -5.51 4.39 -4.56
C THR A 6 -4.75 3.09 -4.41
N ILE A 7 -5.43 1.99 -4.05
CA ILE A 7 -4.79 0.68 -3.89
C ILE A 7 -5.41 -0.33 -4.87
N SER A 8 -4.54 -1.09 -5.54
CA SER A 8 -4.89 -2.29 -6.30
C SER A 8 -4.01 -3.46 -5.84
N TYR A 9 -4.41 -4.69 -6.15
CA TYR A 9 -3.62 -5.88 -5.86
C TYR A 9 -3.93 -7.01 -6.84
N GLU A 10 -2.94 -7.88 -7.04
CA GLU A 10 -2.98 -9.05 -7.92
C GLU A 10 -2.22 -10.23 -7.28
N PRO A 11 -2.78 -11.46 -7.32
CA PRO A 11 -4.07 -11.83 -7.91
C PRO A 11 -5.27 -11.32 -7.09
N LYS A 12 -6.41 -11.05 -7.75
CA LYS A 12 -7.66 -10.68 -7.06
C LYS A 12 -8.18 -11.75 -6.11
N ARG A 13 -8.00 -13.02 -6.49
CA ARG A 13 -8.24 -14.15 -5.59
C ARG A 13 -6.93 -14.50 -4.89
N VAL A 14 -6.78 -14.02 -3.66
CA VAL A 14 -5.59 -14.31 -2.86
C VAL A 14 -5.74 -15.69 -2.24
N VAL A 15 -4.74 -16.54 -2.49
CA VAL A 15 -4.71 -17.93 -1.99
C VAL A 15 -3.57 -18.06 -1.00
N LYS A 16 -3.82 -18.69 0.14
CA LYS A 16 -2.78 -19.00 1.12
C LYS A 16 -1.59 -19.70 0.48
N GLY A 17 -0.37 -19.26 0.81
CA GLY A 17 0.88 -19.81 0.28
C GLY A 17 1.39 -19.10 -0.97
N ASN A 18 0.51 -18.45 -1.75
CA ASN A 18 0.88 -17.81 -3.00
C ASN A 18 1.37 -16.37 -2.80
N PRO A 19 2.18 -15.84 -3.74
CA PRO A 19 2.60 -14.45 -3.73
C PRO A 19 1.44 -13.49 -4.03
N LEU A 20 1.53 -12.28 -3.49
CA LEU A 20 0.58 -11.20 -3.68
C LEU A 20 1.33 -9.87 -3.83
N ASN A 21 1.00 -9.10 -4.85
CA ASN A 21 1.50 -7.73 -5.02
C ASN A 21 0.38 -6.74 -4.72
N ILE A 22 0.63 -5.81 -3.79
CA ILE A 22 -0.28 -4.72 -3.44
C ILE A 22 0.36 -3.43 -3.95
N THR A 23 -0.32 -2.71 -4.83
CA THR A 23 0.19 -1.51 -5.51
C THR A 23 -0.57 -0.28 -5.02
N CYS A 24 0.18 0.74 -4.66
CA CYS A 24 -0.32 2.06 -4.32
C CYS A 24 -0.04 3.05 -5.44
N SER A 25 -1.07 3.74 -5.90
CA SER A 25 -1.00 4.69 -7.02
C SER A 25 -1.52 6.05 -6.61
N VAL A 26 -0.86 7.10 -7.10
CA VAL A 26 -1.25 8.49 -6.89
C VAL A 26 -1.22 9.20 -8.25
N ILE A 27 -2.34 9.79 -8.65
CA ILE A 27 -2.48 10.48 -9.94
C ILE A 27 -1.77 11.84 -9.90
N ASP A 28 -1.95 12.60 -8.82
CA ASP A 28 -1.24 13.88 -8.61
C ASP A 28 -0.01 13.67 -7.70
N PRO A 29 1.22 13.62 -8.25
CA PRO A 29 2.41 13.39 -7.45
C PRO A 29 2.78 14.55 -6.52
N GLY A 30 2.06 15.68 -6.59
CA GLY A 30 2.32 16.88 -5.81
C GLY A 30 3.54 17.67 -6.28
N ARG A 31 3.77 18.81 -5.60
CA ARG A 31 4.95 19.67 -5.75
C ARG A 31 5.54 19.98 -4.36
N PRO A 32 6.82 19.67 -4.09
CA PRO A 32 7.76 18.86 -4.88
C PRO A 32 7.21 17.48 -5.27
N ARG A 33 7.81 16.78 -6.23
CA ARG A 33 7.30 15.46 -6.66
C ARG A 33 7.38 14.45 -5.50
N ILE A 34 6.50 13.44 -5.50
CA ILE A 34 6.52 12.32 -4.56
C ILE A 34 7.96 11.81 -4.29
N ALA A 35 8.30 11.64 -3.02
CA ALA A 35 9.58 11.13 -2.55
C ALA A 35 9.53 9.62 -2.20
N GLY A 36 8.37 9.14 -1.75
CA GLY A 36 8.15 7.74 -1.41
C GLY A 36 6.73 7.45 -0.97
N TYR A 37 6.52 6.24 -0.45
CA TYR A 37 5.24 5.75 0.06
C TYR A 37 5.35 5.33 1.52
N LYS A 38 4.23 5.34 2.22
CA LYS A 38 4.08 4.77 3.57
C LYS A 38 3.01 3.70 3.51
N TRP A 39 3.28 2.58 4.15
CA TRP A 39 2.34 1.47 4.28
C TRP A 39 2.02 1.21 5.74
N LEU A 40 0.74 0.93 6.00
CA LEU A 40 0.27 0.48 7.30
C LEU A 40 -0.49 -0.83 7.13
N ARG A 41 -0.38 -1.70 8.13
CA ARG A 41 -1.19 -2.90 8.29
C ARG A 41 -1.92 -2.79 9.62
N GLU A 42 -3.25 -2.75 9.61
CA GLU A 42 -4.06 -2.49 10.82
C GLU A 42 -3.57 -1.25 11.59
N GLU A 43 -3.35 -0.14 10.90
CA GLU A 43 -2.82 1.10 11.48
C GLU A 43 -1.38 1.01 12.04
N HIS A 44 -0.71 -0.15 11.92
CA HIS A 44 0.69 -0.30 12.31
C HIS A 44 1.61 -0.04 11.10
N PRO A 45 2.56 0.90 11.20
CA PRO A 45 3.51 1.18 10.12
C PRO A 45 4.34 -0.04 9.73
N LEU A 46 4.47 -0.29 8.43
CA LEU A 46 5.43 -1.24 7.88
C LEU A 46 6.75 -0.50 7.64
N THR A 47 7.70 -0.68 8.55
CA THR A 47 9.03 -0.06 8.43
C THR A 47 9.77 -0.54 7.19
N ASN A 48 10.55 0.35 6.58
CA ASN A 48 11.36 0.10 5.38
C ASN A 48 10.56 -0.27 4.11
N GLN A 49 9.25 -0.01 4.08
CA GLN A 49 8.41 -0.18 2.88
C GLN A 49 8.09 1.19 2.27
N GLU A 50 9.01 1.71 1.45
CA GLU A 50 8.87 3.03 0.83
C GLU A 50 8.47 2.98 -0.65
N ARG A 51 8.36 1.78 -1.22
CA ARG A 51 8.03 1.56 -2.63
C ARG A 51 6.52 1.62 -2.86
N ALA A 52 6.14 1.95 -4.10
CA ALA A 52 4.76 1.92 -4.57
C ALA A 52 4.15 0.51 -4.52
N VAL A 53 4.97 -0.54 -4.56
CA VAL A 53 4.53 -1.94 -4.53
C VAL A 53 5.02 -2.60 -3.26
N LEU A 54 4.08 -3.15 -2.49
CA LEU A 54 4.31 -4.02 -1.36
C LEU A 54 4.21 -5.47 -1.82
N ASN A 55 5.32 -6.19 -1.78
CA ASN A 55 5.41 -7.60 -2.15
C ASN A 55 5.18 -8.49 -0.93
N ILE A 56 4.20 -9.37 -0.99
CA ILE A 56 3.97 -10.44 -0.01
C ILE A 56 4.37 -11.75 -0.69
N GLU A 57 5.50 -12.32 -0.29
CA GLU A 57 6.04 -13.53 -0.92
C GLU A 57 5.12 -14.74 -0.74
N SER A 58 4.47 -14.85 0.42
CA SER A 58 3.55 -15.94 0.73
C SER A 58 2.39 -15.45 1.60
N ALA A 59 1.21 -15.33 1.00
CA ALA A 59 0.00 -14.88 1.68
C ALA A 59 -0.41 -15.87 2.78
N ASN A 60 -0.81 -15.34 3.93
CA ASN A 60 -1.23 -16.13 5.09
C ASN A 60 -2.37 -15.42 5.85
N LEU A 61 -2.83 -15.99 6.96
CA LEU A 61 -3.93 -15.41 7.74
C LEU A 61 -3.64 -14.01 8.28
N ARG A 62 -2.37 -13.61 8.44
CA ARG A 62 -1.99 -12.23 8.81
C ARG A 62 -2.07 -11.26 7.63
N THR A 63 -2.09 -11.77 6.40
CA THR A 63 -2.36 -10.98 5.20
C THR A 63 -3.85 -10.66 5.06
N ARG A 64 -4.74 -11.39 5.75
CA ARG A 64 -6.18 -11.15 5.75
C ARG A 64 -6.53 -9.96 6.63
N THR A 65 -6.31 -8.75 6.14
CA THR A 65 -6.50 -7.53 6.92
C THR A 65 -6.58 -6.28 6.04
N ASN A 66 -6.75 -5.11 6.68
CA ASN A 66 -6.68 -3.81 6.03
C ASN A 66 -5.22 -3.38 5.81
N PHE A 67 -4.92 -3.05 4.56
CA PHE A 67 -3.70 -2.35 4.18
C PHE A 67 -4.05 -0.91 3.83
N THR A 68 -3.30 0.02 4.41
CA THR A 68 -3.42 1.45 4.14
C THR A 68 -2.14 1.94 3.48
N CYS A 69 -2.27 2.79 2.46
CA CYS A 69 -1.16 3.44 1.79
C CYS A 69 -1.38 4.94 1.66
N MET A 70 -0.30 5.71 1.77
CA MET A 70 -0.23 7.10 1.31
C MET A 70 1.14 7.39 0.68
N ALA A 71 1.19 8.38 -0.21
CA ALA A 71 2.44 8.95 -0.71
C ALA A 71 2.92 10.09 0.18
N TYR A 72 4.23 10.36 0.20
CA TYR A 72 4.77 11.53 0.89
C TYR A 72 5.81 12.28 0.04
N ASN A 73 5.98 13.56 0.35
CA ASN A 73 7.06 14.41 -0.13
C ASN A 73 7.44 15.43 0.97
N GLU A 74 8.33 16.38 0.67
CA GLU A 74 8.78 17.43 1.61
C GLU A 74 7.64 18.34 2.12
N ALA A 75 6.54 18.46 1.36
CA ALA A 75 5.36 19.22 1.77
C ALA A 75 4.38 18.40 2.63
N GLY A 76 4.67 17.13 2.92
CA GLY A 76 3.92 16.27 3.83
C GLY A 76 3.27 15.05 3.17
N ASP A 77 2.39 14.42 3.94
CA ASP A 77 1.71 13.18 3.57
C ASP A 77 0.44 13.45 2.74
N GLY A 78 0.30 12.69 1.65
CA GLY A 78 -0.92 12.65 0.84
C GLY A 78 -2.06 11.97 1.57
N ASP A 79 -3.27 12.05 1.01
CA ASP A 79 -4.44 11.44 1.65
C ASP A 79 -4.39 9.91 1.46
N PRO A 80 -4.62 9.12 2.52
CA PRO A 80 -4.48 7.68 2.45
C PRO A 80 -5.62 7.00 1.70
N ALA A 81 -5.34 5.81 1.19
CA ALA A 81 -6.34 4.83 0.79
C ALA A 81 -6.18 3.56 1.61
N THR A 82 -7.29 2.86 1.84
CA THR A 82 -7.33 1.59 2.57
C THR A 82 -8.07 0.55 1.74
N THR A 83 -7.56 -0.69 1.72
CA THR A 83 -8.28 -1.84 1.16
C THR A 83 -8.20 -3.01 2.12
N PHE A 84 -9.31 -3.73 2.25
CA PHE A 84 -9.31 -5.04 2.88
C PHE A 84 -8.81 -6.09 1.88
N ILE A 85 -7.92 -6.95 2.32
CA ILE A 85 -7.45 -8.12 1.56
C ILE A 85 -8.03 -9.35 2.23
N ASP A 86 -8.82 -10.12 1.49
CA ASP A 86 -9.29 -11.42 1.94
C ASP A 86 -8.34 -12.52 1.45
N VAL A 87 -8.17 -13.58 2.24
CA VAL A 87 -7.31 -14.73 1.89
C VAL A 87 -8.13 -16.00 1.96
N SER A 88 -8.17 -16.72 0.83
CA SER A 88 -8.79 -18.04 0.66
C SER A 88 -7.84 -19.18 1.01
#